data_AF-A0A957A4S9-F1
#
_entry.id   AF-A0A957A4S9-F1
#
_cell.length_a   1.000
_cell.length_b   1.000
_cell.length_c   1.000
_cell.angle_alpha   90.00
_cell.angle_beta   90.00
_cell.angle_gamma   90.00
#
_symmetry.space_group_name_H-M   'P 1'
#
loop_
_entity.id
_entity.type
_entity.pdbx_description
1 polymer ?
#
loop_
_entity_poly.entity_id
_entity_poly.type
_entity_poly.pdbx_seq_one_letter_code
_entity_poly.pdbx_strand_id
1 'polypeptide(L)'
;MRRIILGVAILALATVVGCVAEELPSATPTATEPAVFRPVTNAEPTATPPPPLSADEVDQVLRDLVCWYDDPELAKECLPPGEEFLATMQRVALSGDKKFIAPLVDMLWMDVGWERWVREALERLSGERFATPAEWYQWMLTSAPQLPEGYGEWKGRLLALIDPSLRDLIPNQSALDGPGPEALIWSLVRADAVPPLVDPPNVHRVEELYLSDSDVVYGVEVDGVQRAYPERIIGWHGSVADTVNGVRILLWHCPVCGGAAVFNRLASDGQAYTFVASGLVWDSRRLFRDEETNSLWDAVSGRAVAGPLAEAGVHLVPRVSVRTTWGDWSARYPNTRVLSLDTGFVRDYSPGAYEVAAVEGADAPAFPVVRLDDRLPAMTPVFAVTVGGSRKAYPLAAVESAGIFADTVGGTDIVIVSSGPGRGATAYETLGTAFIGMSGPPADRVLTDTDELTWFVSEEKLLNTRNSRVRESVPAQVEYWFAWSGAFPDTGVWVP
;
A
#
# COMPACT_ATOMS: atom_id res chain seq x y z
N MET A 1 -8.73 -27.35 -0.19
CA MET A 1 -7.48 -27.05 -0.95
C MET A 1 -7.61 -27.30 -2.48
N ARG A 2 -8.72 -26.90 -3.13
CA ARG A 2 -8.95 -27.14 -4.58
C ARG A 2 -9.50 -25.93 -5.37
N ARG A 3 -9.42 -24.72 -4.82
CA ARG A 3 -9.86 -23.47 -5.48
C ARG A 3 -8.82 -22.35 -5.54
N ILE A 4 -7.56 -22.61 -5.21
CA ILE A 4 -6.51 -21.56 -5.20
C ILE A 4 -5.73 -21.49 -6.53
N ILE A 5 -6.00 -22.37 -7.50
CA ILE A 5 -5.33 -22.29 -8.82
C ILE A 5 -6.33 -22.62 -9.92
N LEU A 6 -6.96 -21.60 -10.51
CA LEU A 6 -7.29 -21.53 -11.95
C LEU A 6 -8.08 -20.24 -12.25
N GLY A 7 -7.67 -19.47 -13.27
CA GLY A 7 -8.59 -18.54 -13.92
C GLY A 7 -7.97 -17.33 -14.63
N VAL A 8 -6.99 -17.56 -15.51
CA VAL A 8 -6.70 -16.64 -16.63
C VAL A 8 -7.67 -16.99 -17.78
N ALA A 9 -8.11 -15.94 -18.48
CA ALA A 9 -8.76 -15.90 -19.79
C ALA A 9 -10.25 -16.25 -19.90
N ILE A 10 -11.09 -15.22 -20.08
CA ILE A 10 -12.22 -15.28 -21.03
C ILE A 10 -12.24 -13.98 -21.86
N LEU A 11 -11.83 -14.12 -23.12
CA LEU A 11 -12.06 -13.17 -24.21
C LEU A 11 -13.51 -13.38 -24.69
N ALA A 12 -14.37 -12.37 -24.64
CA ALA A 12 -15.71 -12.44 -25.22
C ALA A 12 -15.79 -11.59 -26.50
N LEU A 13 -15.89 -12.27 -27.64
CA LEU A 13 -16.33 -11.69 -28.92
C LEU A 13 -17.76 -11.17 -28.79
N ALA A 14 -17.97 -9.89 -29.10
CA ALA A 14 -19.31 -9.33 -29.28
C ALA A 14 -19.86 -9.67 -30.67
N THR A 15 -20.87 -10.53 -30.74
CA THR A 15 -21.78 -10.65 -31.89
C THR A 15 -23.12 -10.03 -31.53
N VAL A 16 -23.49 -8.99 -32.27
CA VAL A 16 -24.76 -8.28 -32.14
C VAL A 16 -25.89 -9.15 -32.71
N VAL A 17 -26.78 -9.61 -31.85
CA VAL A 17 -28.10 -10.16 -32.25
C VAL A 17 -29.17 -9.36 -31.51
N GLY A 18 -30.07 -8.75 -32.29
CA GLY A 18 -31.12 -7.87 -31.79
C GLY A 18 -32.10 -8.56 -30.85
N CYS A 19 -32.36 -7.93 -29.70
CA CYS A 19 -33.41 -8.35 -28.76
C CYS A 19 -34.76 -7.75 -29.15
N VAL A 20 -35.73 -8.63 -29.37
CA VAL A 20 -37.16 -8.33 -29.29
C VAL A 20 -37.55 -8.44 -27.82
N ALA A 21 -38.30 -7.46 -27.30
CA ALA A 21 -38.73 -7.43 -25.91
C ALA A 21 -39.76 -8.54 -25.63
N GLU A 22 -39.36 -9.54 -24.86
CA GLU A 22 -40.24 -10.55 -24.24
C GLU A 22 -40.33 -10.23 -22.74
N GLU A 23 -41.56 -10.18 -22.20
CA GLU A 23 -41.82 -9.91 -20.79
C GLU A 23 -41.18 -10.99 -19.90
N LEU A 24 -40.32 -10.57 -18.96
CA LEU A 24 -39.69 -11.46 -17.98
C LEU A 24 -40.75 -12.01 -17.01
N PRO A 25 -40.82 -13.34 -16.79
CA PRO A 25 -41.71 -13.91 -15.78
C PRO A 25 -41.29 -13.45 -14.38
N SER A 26 -42.28 -13.18 -13.51
CA SER A 26 -42.02 -12.76 -12.13
C SER A 26 -41.17 -13.80 -11.42
N ALA A 27 -39.95 -13.43 -11.05
CA ALA A 27 -39.09 -14.27 -10.23
C ALA A 27 -39.72 -14.42 -8.84
N THR A 28 -40.29 -15.59 -8.55
CA THR A 28 -40.63 -15.98 -7.18
C THR A 28 -39.32 -16.11 -6.40
N PRO A 29 -39.13 -15.41 -5.27
CA PRO A 29 -37.89 -15.53 -4.51
C PRO A 29 -37.70 -16.98 -4.05
N THR A 30 -36.59 -17.59 -4.48
CA THR A 30 -36.14 -18.89 -3.98
C THR A 30 -35.88 -18.75 -2.48
N ALA A 31 -36.36 -19.70 -1.68
CA ALA A 31 -36.09 -19.72 -0.25
C ALA A 31 -34.56 -19.65 -0.01
N THR A 32 -34.12 -18.66 0.77
CA THR A 32 -32.77 -18.61 1.31
C THR A 32 -32.49 -19.89 2.09
N GLU A 33 -31.24 -20.38 2.04
CA GLU A 33 -30.82 -21.52 2.85
C GLU A 33 -31.22 -21.31 4.33
N PRO A 34 -31.59 -22.39 5.06
CA PRO A 34 -32.02 -22.26 6.44
C PRO A 34 -30.90 -21.68 7.32
N ALA A 35 -31.28 -20.80 8.26
CA ALA A 35 -30.36 -20.26 9.27
C ALA A 35 -29.60 -21.40 9.98
N VAL A 36 -28.30 -21.21 10.13
CA VAL A 36 -27.38 -22.16 10.74
C VAL A 36 -27.61 -22.21 12.24
N PHE A 37 -27.63 -21.06 12.90
CA PHE A 37 -27.81 -21.00 14.33
C PHE A 37 -29.30 -21.00 14.65
N ARG A 38 -29.83 -22.15 15.03
CA ARG A 38 -31.23 -22.24 15.46
C ARG A 38 -31.35 -21.81 16.92
N PRO A 39 -32.40 -21.06 17.30
CA PRO A 39 -32.73 -20.89 18.70
C PRO A 39 -32.87 -22.27 19.35
N VAL A 40 -32.26 -22.46 20.51
CA VAL A 40 -32.36 -23.71 21.26
C VAL A 40 -33.77 -23.81 21.85
N THR A 41 -34.68 -24.47 21.11
CA THR A 41 -36.06 -24.86 21.49
C THR A 41 -37.04 -23.72 21.83
N ASN A 42 -38.34 -24.06 21.81
CA ASN A 42 -39.49 -23.22 22.18
C ASN A 42 -39.51 -22.80 23.68
N ALA A 43 -38.38 -22.42 24.25
CA ALA A 43 -38.38 -21.69 25.50
C ALA A 43 -38.92 -20.29 25.22
N GLU A 44 -39.89 -19.84 26.03
CA GLU A 44 -40.32 -18.44 26.05
C GLU A 44 -39.09 -17.52 26.03
N PRO A 45 -39.13 -16.37 25.33
CA PRO A 45 -38.03 -15.44 25.31
C PRO A 45 -37.73 -15.02 26.76
N THR A 46 -36.71 -15.61 27.37
CA THR A 46 -36.19 -15.17 28.63
C THR A 46 -35.70 -13.75 28.40
N ALA A 47 -36.39 -12.79 29.03
CA ALA A 47 -36.24 -11.36 28.81
C ALA A 47 -34.89 -10.77 29.29
N THR A 48 -33.90 -11.62 29.54
CA THR A 48 -32.57 -11.19 30.02
C THR A 48 -31.53 -11.80 29.09
N PRO A 49 -30.74 -10.99 28.36
CA PRO A 49 -29.61 -11.49 27.60
C PRO A 49 -28.65 -12.24 28.54
N PRO A 50 -27.97 -13.31 28.07
CA PRO A 50 -26.98 -14.00 28.87
C PRO A 50 -25.94 -13.00 29.40
N PRO A 51 -25.38 -13.24 30.60
CA PRO A 51 -24.32 -12.39 31.13
C PRO A 51 -23.14 -12.37 30.14
N PRO A 52 -22.42 -11.23 30.03
CA PRO A 52 -21.22 -11.15 29.20
C PRO A 52 -20.21 -12.23 29.63
N LEU A 53 -19.51 -12.81 28.65
CA LEU A 53 -18.43 -13.74 28.94
C LEU A 53 -17.32 -13.04 29.74
N SER A 54 -16.72 -13.76 30.67
CA SER A 54 -15.51 -13.31 31.36
C SER A 54 -14.32 -13.23 30.38
N ALA A 55 -13.27 -12.49 30.76
CA ALA A 55 -12.07 -12.36 29.92
C ALA A 55 -11.45 -13.73 29.60
N ASP A 56 -11.34 -14.62 30.60
CA ASP A 56 -10.84 -15.98 30.44
C ASP A 56 -11.71 -16.82 29.49
N GLU A 57 -13.04 -16.66 29.55
CA GLU A 57 -13.95 -17.32 28.62
C GLU A 57 -13.81 -16.81 27.19
N VAL A 58 -13.58 -15.51 27.01
CA VAL A 58 -13.32 -14.91 25.69
C VAL A 58 -12.01 -15.44 25.11
N ASP A 59 -10.92 -15.44 25.89
CA ASP A 59 -9.62 -15.99 25.47
C ASP A 59 -9.73 -17.47 25.06
N GLN A 60 -10.37 -18.30 25.89
CA GLN A 60 -10.56 -19.71 25.57
C GLN A 60 -11.38 -19.90 24.29
N VAL A 61 -12.47 -19.16 24.12
CA VAL A 61 -13.29 -19.23 22.90
C VAL A 61 -12.49 -18.82 21.67
N LEU A 62 -11.66 -17.77 21.77
CA LEU A 62 -10.80 -17.33 20.67
C LEU A 62 -9.79 -18.42 20.29
N ARG A 63 -9.14 -19.06 21.26
CA ARG A 63 -8.24 -20.21 21.02
C ARG A 63 -8.98 -21.35 20.32
N ASP A 64 -10.18 -21.68 20.77
CA ASP A 64 -10.99 -22.76 20.20
C ASP A 64 -11.47 -22.48 18.76
N LEU A 65 -11.56 -21.21 18.33
CA LEU A 65 -11.87 -20.84 16.95
C LEU A 65 -10.74 -21.15 15.97
N VAL A 66 -9.50 -21.28 16.45
CA VAL A 66 -8.31 -21.50 15.64
C VAL A 66 -7.68 -22.82 16.09
N CYS A 67 -8.05 -23.93 15.46
CA CYS A 67 -7.55 -25.25 15.86
C CYS A 67 -6.00 -25.37 15.77
N TRP A 68 -5.36 -24.57 14.93
CA TRP A 68 -3.90 -24.48 14.81
C TRP A 68 -3.27 -23.38 15.68
N TYR A 69 -3.99 -22.87 16.69
CA TYR A 69 -3.55 -21.73 17.49
C TYR A 69 -2.13 -21.92 18.04
N ASP A 70 -1.86 -23.11 18.60
CA ASP A 70 -0.55 -23.45 19.17
C ASP A 70 0.45 -23.95 18.12
N ASP A 71 -0.03 -24.69 17.12
CA ASP A 71 0.77 -25.32 16.06
C ASP A 71 0.14 -25.13 14.66
N PRO A 72 0.71 -24.25 13.82
CA PRO A 72 0.27 -24.03 12.44
C PRO A 72 0.21 -25.29 11.56
N GLU A 73 0.99 -26.34 11.86
CA GLU A 73 0.99 -27.57 11.07
C GLU A 73 -0.33 -28.34 11.16
N LEU A 74 -1.07 -28.18 12.26
CA LEU A 74 -2.38 -28.80 12.49
C LEU A 74 -3.48 -28.26 11.56
N ALA A 75 -3.25 -27.12 10.90
CA ALA A 75 -4.27 -26.48 10.08
C ALA A 75 -4.78 -27.36 8.92
N LYS A 76 -3.94 -28.27 8.42
CA LYS A 76 -4.33 -29.21 7.35
C LYS A 76 -5.35 -30.26 7.82
N GLU A 77 -5.36 -30.58 9.11
CA GLU A 77 -6.21 -31.61 9.68
C GLU A 77 -7.58 -31.04 10.10
N CYS A 78 -7.64 -29.75 10.41
CA CYS A 78 -8.86 -29.08 10.89
C CYS A 78 -9.61 -28.26 9.82
N LEU A 79 -9.09 -28.19 8.59
CA LEU A 79 -9.73 -27.49 7.48
C LEU A 79 -10.26 -28.48 6.42
N PRO A 80 -11.54 -28.39 6.00
CA PRO A 80 -12.53 -27.39 6.42
C PRO A 80 -13.01 -27.61 7.87
N PRO A 81 -13.55 -26.56 8.53
CA PRO A 81 -13.91 -26.63 9.94
C PRO A 81 -14.90 -27.74 10.28
N GLY A 82 -14.62 -28.49 11.36
CA GLY A 82 -15.43 -29.61 11.85
C GLY A 82 -16.45 -29.25 12.93
N GLU A 83 -17.07 -30.25 13.57
CA GLU A 83 -18.15 -30.07 14.55
C GLU A 83 -17.75 -29.23 15.77
N GLU A 84 -16.51 -29.36 16.26
CA GLU A 84 -16.00 -28.58 17.39
C GLU A 84 -15.98 -27.08 17.08
N PHE A 85 -15.50 -26.70 15.90
CA PHE A 85 -15.56 -25.33 15.42
C PHE A 85 -17.00 -24.80 15.37
N LEU A 86 -17.94 -25.63 14.88
CA LEU A 86 -19.35 -25.25 14.79
C LEU A 86 -19.98 -24.98 16.15
N ALA A 87 -19.66 -25.81 17.15
CA ALA A 87 -20.10 -25.62 18.52
C ALA A 87 -19.55 -24.32 19.12
N THR A 88 -18.26 -24.03 18.89
CA THR A 88 -17.61 -22.79 19.33
C THR A 88 -18.21 -21.56 18.65
N MET A 89 -18.41 -21.61 17.32
CA MET A 89 -19.06 -20.53 16.57
C MET A 89 -20.50 -20.27 17.04
N GLN A 90 -21.25 -21.32 17.40
CA GLN A 90 -22.58 -21.17 17.98
C GLN A 90 -22.53 -20.49 19.36
N ARG A 91 -21.55 -20.83 20.19
CA ARG A 91 -21.31 -20.15 21.48
C ARG A 91 -21.00 -18.66 21.27
N VAL A 92 -20.15 -18.33 20.31
CA VAL A 92 -19.84 -16.94 19.93
C VAL A 92 -21.12 -16.20 19.52
N ALA A 93 -21.86 -16.73 18.56
CA ALA A 93 -23.05 -16.10 18.00
C ALA A 93 -24.17 -15.88 19.03
N LEU A 94 -24.31 -16.77 20.03
CA LEU A 94 -25.32 -16.68 21.08
C LEU A 94 -24.88 -15.85 22.30
N SER A 95 -23.59 -15.54 22.43
CA SER A 95 -23.06 -14.78 23.58
C SER A 95 -23.54 -13.33 23.61
N GLY A 96 -23.78 -12.72 22.45
CA GLY A 96 -24.02 -11.28 22.33
C GLY A 96 -22.78 -10.41 22.61
N ASP A 97 -21.60 -11.00 22.82
CA ASP A 97 -20.39 -10.26 23.13
C ASP A 97 -19.77 -9.68 21.85
N LYS A 98 -19.82 -8.35 21.73
CA LYS A 98 -19.31 -7.62 20.57
C LYS A 98 -17.78 -7.68 20.41
N LYS A 99 -17.04 -8.17 21.42
CA LYS A 99 -15.58 -8.37 21.30
C LYS A 99 -15.20 -9.36 20.22
N PHE A 100 -16.09 -10.28 19.85
CA PHE A 100 -15.80 -11.22 18.76
C PHE A 100 -15.93 -10.61 17.36
N ILE A 101 -16.45 -9.39 17.21
CA ILE A 101 -16.66 -8.79 15.89
C ILE A 101 -15.34 -8.70 15.11
N ALA A 102 -14.29 -8.11 15.68
CA ALA A 102 -13.02 -7.94 14.98
C ALA A 102 -12.35 -9.29 14.60
N PRO A 103 -12.24 -10.27 15.52
CA PRO A 103 -11.84 -11.64 15.18
C PRO A 103 -12.63 -12.25 14.02
N LEU A 104 -13.96 -12.15 14.05
CA LEU A 104 -14.82 -12.72 13.01
C LEU A 104 -14.65 -12.01 11.65
N VAL A 105 -14.37 -10.71 11.64
CA VAL A 105 -14.06 -9.98 10.40
C VAL A 105 -12.74 -10.49 9.78
N ASP A 106 -11.69 -10.69 10.58
CA ASP A 106 -10.44 -11.29 10.07
C ASP A 106 -10.64 -12.71 9.52
N MET A 107 -11.46 -13.52 10.20
CA MET A 107 -11.82 -14.84 9.72
C MET A 107 -12.55 -14.73 8.38
N LEU A 108 -13.56 -13.87 8.29
CA LEU A 108 -14.32 -13.65 7.06
C LEU A 108 -13.42 -13.26 5.88
N TRP A 109 -12.37 -12.48 6.13
CA TRP A 109 -11.39 -12.06 5.12
C TRP A 109 -10.54 -13.20 4.57
N MET A 110 -10.13 -14.15 5.41
CA MET A 110 -9.32 -15.30 4.99
C MET A 110 -10.11 -16.37 4.23
N ASP A 111 -11.42 -16.48 4.49
CA ASP A 111 -12.35 -17.50 3.99
C ASP A 111 -11.72 -18.88 3.69
N VAL A 112 -11.45 -19.66 4.75
CA VAL A 112 -10.99 -21.04 4.63
C VAL A 112 -12.13 -22.05 4.75
N GLY A 113 -13.34 -21.67 4.31
CA GLY A 113 -14.53 -22.52 4.32
C GLY A 113 -15.43 -22.35 5.54
N TRP A 114 -15.31 -21.24 6.27
CA TRP A 114 -16.18 -20.88 7.40
C TRP A 114 -17.16 -19.73 7.10
N GLU A 115 -17.14 -19.14 5.88
CA GLU A 115 -17.83 -17.89 5.54
C GLU A 115 -19.26 -17.84 6.09
N ARG A 116 -20.06 -18.88 5.81
CA ARG A 116 -21.47 -18.93 6.20
C ARG A 116 -21.69 -18.75 7.71
N TRP A 117 -20.91 -19.46 8.53
CA TRP A 117 -21.02 -19.42 10.00
C TRP A 117 -20.54 -18.08 10.56
N VAL A 118 -19.41 -17.59 10.04
CA VAL A 118 -18.82 -16.32 10.45
C VAL A 118 -19.76 -15.16 10.12
N ARG A 119 -20.33 -15.14 8.91
CA ARG A 119 -21.29 -14.11 8.48
C ARG A 119 -22.54 -14.10 9.34
N GLU A 120 -23.14 -15.25 9.63
CA GLU A 120 -24.34 -15.30 10.49
C GLU A 120 -24.02 -14.86 11.93
N ALA A 121 -22.84 -15.20 12.46
CA ALA A 121 -22.41 -14.75 13.78
C ALA A 121 -22.20 -13.22 13.81
N LEU A 122 -21.56 -12.65 12.78
CA LEU A 122 -21.39 -11.21 12.61
C LEU A 122 -22.75 -10.51 12.56
N GLU A 123 -23.70 -10.98 11.75
CA GLU A 123 -25.05 -10.40 11.64
C GLU A 123 -25.76 -10.40 13.01
N ARG A 124 -25.62 -11.45 13.81
CA ARG A 124 -26.21 -11.53 15.16
C ARG A 124 -25.58 -10.61 16.18
N LEU A 125 -24.25 -10.51 16.19
CA LEU A 125 -23.50 -9.70 17.17
C LEU A 125 -23.59 -8.20 16.87
N SER A 126 -23.59 -7.84 15.59
CA SER A 126 -23.61 -6.44 15.14
C SER A 126 -25.02 -5.91 14.91
N GLY A 127 -25.95 -6.74 14.42
CA GLY A 127 -27.21 -6.30 13.84
C GLY A 127 -27.08 -5.78 12.40
N GLU A 128 -25.87 -5.81 11.83
CA GLU A 128 -25.55 -5.29 10.50
C GLU A 128 -25.47 -6.39 9.46
N ARG A 129 -25.59 -6.02 8.19
CA ARG A 129 -25.47 -6.94 7.06
C ARG A 129 -24.76 -6.28 5.89
N PHE A 130 -23.58 -6.80 5.56
CA PHE A 130 -22.78 -6.36 4.43
C PHE A 130 -22.64 -7.46 3.38
N ALA A 131 -22.43 -7.09 2.12
CA ALA A 131 -22.24 -8.04 1.03
C ALA A 131 -20.82 -8.61 1.04
N THR A 132 -19.81 -7.77 1.27
CA THR A 132 -18.40 -8.16 1.12
C THR A 132 -17.62 -8.15 2.43
N PRO A 133 -16.52 -8.93 2.56
CA PRO A 133 -15.60 -8.83 3.69
C PRO A 133 -14.97 -7.43 3.85
N ALA A 134 -14.76 -6.71 2.73
CA ALA A 134 -14.21 -5.35 2.76
C ALA A 134 -15.17 -4.35 3.42
N GLU A 135 -16.47 -4.46 3.15
CA GLU A 135 -17.50 -3.64 3.82
C GLU A 135 -17.56 -3.93 5.33
N TRP A 136 -17.41 -5.20 5.73
CA TRP A 136 -17.30 -5.58 7.15
C TRP A 136 -16.09 -4.93 7.83
N TYR A 137 -14.91 -4.97 7.20
CA TYR A 137 -13.73 -4.25 7.72
C TYR A 137 -13.95 -2.75 7.80
N GLN A 138 -14.46 -2.13 6.73
CA GLN A 138 -14.70 -0.69 6.71
C GLN A 138 -15.65 -0.27 7.84
N TRP A 139 -16.73 -1.02 8.06
CA TRP A 139 -17.65 -0.78 9.17
C TRP A 139 -17.00 -1.05 10.53
N MET A 140 -16.23 -2.12 10.69
CA MET A 140 -15.52 -2.43 11.94
C MET A 140 -14.52 -1.32 12.30
N LEU A 141 -13.73 -0.84 11.34
CA LEU A 141 -12.74 0.22 11.55
C LEU A 141 -13.39 1.57 11.90
N THR A 142 -14.58 1.85 11.37
CA THR A 142 -15.30 3.10 11.65
C THR A 142 -16.13 3.04 12.93
N SER A 143 -16.66 1.87 13.28
CA SER A 143 -17.43 1.65 14.52
C SER A 143 -16.55 1.44 15.75
N ALA A 144 -15.26 1.09 15.55
CA ALA A 144 -14.25 0.88 16.59
C ALA A 144 -14.76 0.03 17.77
N PRO A 145 -15.14 -1.25 17.54
CA PRO A 145 -15.65 -2.09 18.60
C PRO A 145 -14.59 -2.33 19.68
N GLN A 146 -15.05 -2.63 20.90
CA GLN A 146 -14.14 -3.08 21.96
C GLN A 146 -13.41 -4.36 21.51
N LEU A 147 -12.09 -4.36 21.59
CA LEU A 147 -11.27 -5.50 21.24
C LEU A 147 -11.12 -6.47 22.43
N PRO A 148 -11.02 -7.78 22.18
CA PRO A 148 -10.69 -8.74 23.23
C PRO A 148 -9.22 -8.57 23.68
N GLU A 149 -8.93 -8.92 24.92
CA GLU A 149 -7.55 -9.01 25.39
C GLU A 149 -6.79 -10.08 24.59
N GLY A 150 -5.53 -9.82 24.26
CA GLY A 150 -4.71 -10.74 23.46
C GLY A 150 -5.10 -10.83 21.98
N TYR A 151 -5.98 -9.96 21.47
CA TYR A 151 -6.43 -10.01 20.08
C TYR A 151 -5.31 -9.95 19.04
N GLY A 152 -4.26 -9.16 19.28
CA GLY A 152 -3.10 -9.09 18.39
C GLY A 152 -2.38 -10.44 18.28
N GLU A 153 -2.11 -11.08 19.43
CA GLU A 153 -1.56 -12.44 19.46
C GLU A 153 -2.45 -13.43 18.71
N TRP A 154 -3.76 -13.42 19.00
CA TRP A 154 -4.71 -14.31 18.35
C TRP A 154 -4.73 -14.12 16.83
N LYS A 155 -4.74 -12.88 16.37
CA LYS A 155 -4.70 -12.54 14.93
C LYS A 155 -3.39 -12.99 14.29
N GLY A 156 -2.27 -12.84 15.00
CA GLY A 156 -0.98 -13.40 14.59
C GLY A 156 -1.07 -14.92 14.40
N ARG A 157 -1.69 -15.66 15.34
CA ARG A 157 -1.89 -17.13 15.23
C ARG A 157 -2.82 -17.51 14.08
N LEU A 158 -3.89 -16.76 13.88
CA LEU A 158 -4.79 -16.94 12.73
C LEU A 158 -4.01 -16.81 11.41
N LEU A 159 -3.26 -15.71 11.25
CA LEU A 159 -2.50 -15.40 10.04
C LEU A 159 -1.24 -16.26 9.85
N ALA A 160 -0.73 -16.91 10.91
CA ALA A 160 0.39 -17.85 10.83
C ALA A 160 0.09 -19.06 9.93
N LEU A 161 -1.18 -19.36 9.67
CA LEU A 161 -1.61 -20.30 8.63
C LEU A 161 -1.09 -19.89 7.24
N ILE A 162 -1.13 -18.60 6.95
CA ILE A 162 -0.72 -18.03 5.67
C ILE A 162 0.78 -17.85 5.63
N ASP A 163 1.37 -17.29 6.68
CA ASP A 163 2.80 -17.03 6.76
C ASP A 163 3.23 -17.09 8.24
N PRO A 164 4.07 -18.07 8.63
CA PRO A 164 4.50 -18.23 10.02
C PRO A 164 5.15 -16.96 10.62
N SER A 165 5.72 -16.10 9.77
CA SER A 165 6.36 -14.86 10.21
C SER A 165 5.39 -13.76 10.66
N LEU A 166 4.08 -13.94 10.46
CA LEU A 166 3.03 -13.04 10.96
C LEU A 166 2.67 -13.30 12.43
N ARG A 167 3.07 -14.46 12.98
CA ARG A 167 2.71 -14.91 14.33
C ARG A 167 2.98 -13.88 15.42
N ASP A 168 4.15 -13.25 15.36
CA ASP A 168 4.63 -12.32 16.39
C ASP A 168 4.67 -10.86 15.88
N LEU A 169 4.07 -10.59 14.71
CA LEU A 169 4.17 -9.30 14.02
C LEU A 169 3.00 -8.35 14.36
N ILE A 170 1.87 -8.89 14.81
CA ILE A 170 0.67 -8.12 15.11
C ILE A 170 0.74 -7.63 16.57
N PRO A 171 0.78 -6.31 16.81
CA PRO A 171 0.86 -5.78 18.17
C PRO A 171 -0.48 -5.94 18.90
N ASN A 172 -0.45 -6.13 20.21
CA ASN A 172 -1.68 -6.12 21.02
C ASN A 172 -2.26 -4.71 21.23
N GLN A 173 -1.44 -3.67 21.08
CA GLN A 173 -1.81 -2.27 21.25
C GLN A 173 -1.04 -1.40 20.25
N SER A 174 -1.61 -0.27 19.84
CA SER A 174 -0.94 0.71 18.98
C SER A 174 0.30 1.30 19.65
N ALA A 175 1.40 1.43 18.89
CA ALA A 175 2.57 2.18 19.30
C ALA A 175 2.47 3.64 18.80
N LEU A 176 2.52 4.62 19.70
CA LEU A 176 2.36 6.04 19.37
C LEU A 176 1.10 6.28 18.49
N ASP A 177 1.28 6.79 17.27
CA ASP A 177 0.22 7.06 16.29
C ASP A 177 0.05 5.91 15.26
N GLY A 178 0.55 4.71 15.57
CA GLY A 178 0.52 3.53 14.71
C GLY A 178 -0.81 2.75 14.74
N PRO A 179 -0.96 1.74 13.88
CA PRO A 179 -2.17 0.94 13.81
C PRO A 179 -2.39 0.08 15.05
N GLY A 180 -3.66 -0.09 15.44
CA GLY A 180 -4.07 -1.20 16.31
C GLY A 180 -4.12 -2.53 15.53
N PRO A 181 -4.21 -3.68 16.23
CA PRO A 181 -4.29 -4.99 15.59
C PRO A 181 -5.44 -5.13 14.58
N GLU A 182 -6.57 -4.46 14.81
CA GLU A 182 -7.75 -4.43 13.95
C GLU A 182 -7.50 -3.73 12.61
N ALA A 183 -6.57 -2.76 12.58
CA ALA A 183 -6.27 -1.96 11.39
C ALA A 183 -5.22 -2.60 10.46
N LEU A 184 -4.51 -3.63 10.94
CA LEU A 184 -3.56 -4.39 10.13
C LEU A 184 -4.30 -5.46 9.32
N ILE A 185 -4.38 -5.30 8.00
CA ILE A 185 -5.13 -6.22 7.13
C ILE A 185 -4.12 -7.07 6.34
N TRP A 186 -4.38 -8.37 6.24
CA TRP A 186 -3.59 -9.23 5.35
C TRP A 186 -3.86 -8.86 3.88
N SER A 187 -2.80 -8.56 3.14
CA SER A 187 -2.84 -8.07 1.76
C SER A 187 -3.27 -9.11 0.71
N LEU A 188 -3.66 -10.32 1.15
CA LEU A 188 -3.92 -11.50 0.30
C LEU A 188 -2.66 -12.03 -0.42
N VAL A 189 -1.49 -11.49 -0.09
CA VAL A 189 -0.19 -11.88 -0.64
C VAL A 189 0.73 -12.30 0.51
N ARG A 190 1.45 -13.41 0.33
CA ARG A 190 2.48 -13.86 1.27
C ARG A 190 3.71 -12.99 1.16
N ALA A 191 4.46 -12.82 2.25
CA ALA A 191 5.69 -12.02 2.25
C ALA A 191 6.71 -12.55 1.22
N ASP A 192 6.90 -13.87 1.17
CA ASP A 192 7.83 -14.56 0.26
C ASP A 192 7.47 -14.47 -1.23
N ALA A 193 6.21 -14.13 -1.55
CA ALA A 193 5.77 -13.93 -2.93
C ALA A 193 6.29 -12.61 -3.54
N VAL A 194 6.81 -11.69 -2.70
CA VAL A 194 7.34 -10.37 -3.09
C VAL A 194 8.77 -10.23 -2.52
N PRO A 195 9.74 -11.01 -3.05
CA PRO A 195 11.08 -11.04 -2.49
C PRO A 195 11.84 -9.74 -2.80
N PRO A 196 12.57 -9.16 -1.83
CA PRO A 196 13.32 -7.92 -2.07
C PRO A 196 14.51 -8.14 -2.99
N LEU A 197 14.93 -7.09 -3.68
CA LEU A 197 16.22 -7.05 -4.39
C LEU A 197 17.29 -6.41 -3.49
N VAL A 198 18.43 -7.07 -3.37
CA VAL A 198 19.58 -6.59 -2.60
C VAL A 198 20.80 -6.54 -3.51
N ASP A 199 21.35 -5.33 -3.69
CA ASP A 199 22.44 -5.02 -4.61
C ASP A 199 22.28 -5.69 -5.99
N PRO A 200 21.12 -5.55 -6.65
CA PRO A 200 20.87 -6.25 -7.90
C PRO A 200 21.84 -5.79 -9.00
N PRO A 201 22.13 -6.65 -9.99
CA PRO A 201 22.98 -6.24 -11.10
C PRO A 201 22.29 -5.19 -11.96
N ASN A 202 23.11 -4.33 -12.57
CA ASN A 202 22.66 -3.24 -13.42
C ASN A 202 23.48 -3.20 -14.71
N VAL A 203 22.83 -2.93 -15.83
CA VAL A 203 23.45 -2.85 -17.16
C VAL A 203 23.52 -1.40 -17.63
N HIS A 204 24.42 -1.09 -18.54
CA HIS A 204 24.41 0.23 -19.18
C HIS A 204 23.26 0.32 -20.17
N ARG A 205 22.74 1.54 -20.38
CA ARG A 205 21.72 1.81 -21.41
C ARG A 205 22.05 1.19 -22.77
N VAL A 206 23.31 1.25 -23.21
CA VAL A 206 23.74 0.74 -24.53
C VAL A 206 23.72 -0.80 -24.64
N GLU A 207 23.67 -1.49 -23.50
CA GLU A 207 23.60 -2.95 -23.39
C GLU A 207 22.16 -3.43 -23.11
N GLU A 208 21.27 -2.50 -22.80
CA GLU A 208 19.88 -2.72 -22.47
C GLU A 208 19.04 -2.86 -23.76
N LEU A 209 18.24 -3.92 -23.86
CA LEU A 209 17.44 -4.26 -25.06
C LEU A 209 16.01 -4.69 -24.74
N TYR A 210 15.61 -4.63 -23.48
CA TYR A 210 14.34 -5.16 -23.00
C TYR A 210 13.28 -4.07 -22.78
N LEU A 211 13.64 -2.80 -22.59
CA LEU A 211 12.76 -1.64 -22.32
C LEU A 211 12.35 -0.92 -23.61
N SER A 212 11.09 -0.51 -23.63
CA SER A 212 10.54 0.43 -24.62
C SER A 212 10.60 1.86 -24.08
N ASP A 213 10.59 2.86 -24.96
CA ASP A 213 10.61 4.28 -24.55
C ASP A 213 9.41 4.67 -23.67
N SER A 214 8.30 3.93 -23.76
CA SER A 214 7.08 4.14 -22.95
C SER A 214 7.11 3.47 -21.58
N ASP A 215 8.07 2.57 -21.32
CA ASP A 215 8.14 1.87 -20.03
C ASP A 215 8.37 2.87 -18.90
N VAL A 216 7.63 2.71 -17.79
CA VAL A 216 7.78 3.55 -16.60
C VAL A 216 9.02 3.12 -15.82
N VAL A 217 9.84 4.09 -15.44
CA VAL A 217 11.00 3.93 -14.58
C VAL A 217 10.97 4.92 -13.42
N TYR A 218 11.50 4.47 -12.28
CA TYR A 218 11.86 5.35 -11.18
C TYR A 218 13.35 5.64 -11.27
N GLY A 219 13.68 6.91 -11.48
CA GLY A 219 15.03 7.41 -11.64
C GLY A 219 15.58 7.96 -10.32
N VAL A 220 16.84 7.65 -10.04
CA VAL A 220 17.60 8.21 -8.92
C VAL A 220 18.92 8.77 -9.46
N GLU A 221 19.27 9.97 -9.04
CA GLU A 221 20.59 10.58 -9.25
C GLU A 221 21.26 10.74 -7.88
N VAL A 222 22.55 10.39 -7.80
CA VAL A 222 23.39 10.66 -6.64
C VAL A 222 24.73 11.19 -7.13
N ASP A 223 25.03 12.46 -6.85
CA ASP A 223 26.27 13.13 -7.19
C ASP A 223 26.63 12.97 -8.69
N GLY A 224 25.62 13.06 -9.55
CA GLY A 224 25.78 12.91 -11.00
C GLY A 224 25.89 11.47 -11.51
N VAL A 225 25.70 10.45 -10.67
CA VAL A 225 25.54 9.05 -11.10
C VAL A 225 24.06 8.68 -11.12
N GLN A 226 23.57 8.26 -12.27
CA GLN A 226 22.15 7.95 -12.49
C GLN A 226 21.86 6.45 -12.51
N ARG A 227 20.73 6.09 -11.91
CA ARG A 227 20.18 4.74 -11.86
C ARG A 227 18.69 4.75 -12.19
N ALA A 228 18.25 3.83 -13.02
CA ALA A 228 16.83 3.61 -13.33
C ALA A 228 16.34 2.25 -12.83
N TYR A 229 15.13 2.24 -12.28
CA TYR A 229 14.44 1.06 -11.79
C TYR A 229 13.09 0.90 -12.52
N PRO A 230 12.95 -0.04 -13.47
CA PRO A 230 11.71 -0.24 -14.20
C PRO A 230 10.58 -0.72 -13.30
N GLU A 231 9.41 -0.07 -13.41
CA GLU A 231 8.21 -0.37 -12.61
C GLU A 231 7.80 -1.84 -12.74
N ARG A 232 7.84 -2.39 -13.96
CA ARG A 232 7.52 -3.80 -14.24
C ARG A 232 8.48 -4.83 -13.62
N ILE A 233 9.63 -4.40 -13.08
CA ILE A 233 10.53 -5.26 -12.31
C ILE A 233 10.29 -5.03 -10.82
N ILE A 234 10.44 -3.80 -10.34
CA ILE A 234 10.29 -3.47 -8.91
C ILE A 234 8.88 -3.74 -8.38
N GLY A 235 7.87 -3.76 -9.25
CA GLY A 235 6.52 -4.24 -8.96
C GLY A 235 6.50 -5.62 -8.30
N TRP A 236 7.22 -6.58 -8.87
CA TRP A 236 7.31 -7.95 -8.38
C TRP A 236 8.05 -8.07 -7.05
N HIS A 237 8.95 -7.14 -6.76
CA HIS A 237 9.89 -7.23 -5.64
C HIS A 237 9.53 -6.33 -4.47
N GLY A 238 8.77 -5.27 -4.70
CA GLY A 238 8.34 -4.30 -3.68
C GLY A 238 9.46 -3.44 -3.09
N SER A 239 10.69 -3.95 -3.02
CA SER A 239 11.83 -3.28 -2.39
C SER A 239 13.12 -3.50 -3.18
N VAL A 240 13.94 -2.46 -3.28
CA VAL A 240 15.30 -2.52 -3.82
C VAL A 240 16.26 -1.81 -2.86
N ALA A 241 17.19 -2.55 -2.28
CA ALA A 241 18.36 -2.00 -1.61
C ALA A 241 19.52 -1.94 -2.61
N ASP A 242 20.07 -0.76 -2.85
CA ASP A 242 21.12 -0.54 -3.85
C ASP A 242 22.15 0.48 -3.34
N THR A 243 23.30 0.52 -4.00
CA THR A 243 24.36 1.50 -3.76
C THR A 243 24.62 2.30 -5.05
N VAL A 244 24.37 3.61 -4.99
CA VAL A 244 24.59 4.55 -6.09
C VAL A 244 25.65 5.56 -5.66
N ASN A 245 26.77 5.60 -6.39
CA ASN A 245 27.93 6.42 -6.05
C ASN A 245 28.42 6.30 -4.58
N GLY A 246 28.36 5.08 -4.01
CA GLY A 246 28.73 4.83 -2.62
C GLY A 246 27.66 5.20 -1.58
N VAL A 247 26.57 5.85 -1.99
CA VAL A 247 25.40 6.11 -1.15
C VAL A 247 24.45 4.93 -1.20
N ARG A 248 24.13 4.38 -0.03
CA ARG A 248 23.16 3.30 0.11
C ARG A 248 21.74 3.87 0.12
N ILE A 249 20.91 3.36 -0.77
CA ILE A 249 19.51 3.76 -0.90
C ILE A 249 18.59 2.57 -0.68
N LEU A 250 17.34 2.87 -0.39
CA LEU A 250 16.23 1.94 -0.33
C LEU A 250 15.08 2.49 -1.14
N LEU A 251 14.65 1.76 -2.18
CA LEU A 251 13.45 2.06 -2.93
C LEU A 251 12.34 1.12 -2.46
N TRP A 252 11.18 1.67 -2.12
CA TRP A 252 9.96 0.91 -1.85
C TRP A 252 8.88 1.25 -2.84
N HIS A 253 8.33 0.23 -3.48
CA HIS A 253 7.22 0.34 -4.42
C HIS A 253 5.93 -0.19 -3.79
N CYS A 254 4.92 0.68 -3.73
CA CYS A 254 3.59 0.36 -3.26
C CYS A 254 2.60 0.52 -4.43
N PRO A 255 2.29 -0.56 -5.17
CA PRO A 255 1.41 -0.46 -6.34
C PRO A 255 0.04 0.10 -5.97
N VAL A 256 -0.56 -0.36 -4.87
CA VAL A 256 -1.87 0.13 -4.40
C VAL A 256 -1.84 1.59 -3.95
N CYS A 257 -0.67 2.12 -3.60
CA CYS A 257 -0.48 3.54 -3.27
C CYS A 257 -0.29 4.39 -4.53
N GLY A 258 0.02 3.80 -5.68
CA GLY A 258 0.19 4.51 -6.96
C GLY A 258 1.62 4.95 -7.27
N GLY A 259 2.61 4.51 -6.49
CA GLY A 259 3.98 4.97 -6.65
C GLY A 259 5.06 4.22 -5.90
N ALA A 260 6.23 4.87 -5.85
CA ALA A 260 7.37 4.45 -5.07
C ALA A 260 8.01 5.63 -4.35
N ALA A 261 8.60 5.34 -3.19
CA ALA A 261 9.40 6.26 -2.41
C ALA A 261 10.85 5.75 -2.33
N VAL A 262 11.81 6.67 -2.34
CA VAL A 262 13.23 6.37 -2.16
C VAL A 262 13.72 7.01 -0.89
N PHE A 263 14.50 6.26 -0.12
CA PHE A 263 15.04 6.67 1.17
C PHE A 263 16.55 6.45 1.23
N ASN A 264 17.20 7.17 2.15
CA ASN A 264 18.50 6.76 2.66
C ASN A 264 18.35 5.41 3.35
N ARG A 265 19.35 4.53 3.15
CA ARG A 265 19.34 3.22 3.79
C ARG A 265 19.56 3.27 5.30
N LEU A 266 20.27 4.30 5.77
CA LEU A 266 20.45 4.59 7.19
C LEU A 266 19.21 5.28 7.73
N ALA A 267 18.61 4.70 8.76
CA ALA A 267 17.52 5.28 9.49
C ALA A 267 17.99 6.42 10.40
N SER A 268 17.03 7.12 11.02
CA SER A 268 17.26 8.29 11.88
C SER A 268 18.12 8.02 13.11
N ASP A 269 18.27 6.75 13.51
CA ASP A 269 19.12 6.29 14.61
C ASP A 269 20.54 5.90 14.17
N GLY A 270 20.84 6.02 12.86
CA GLY A 270 22.13 5.69 12.27
C GLY A 270 22.32 4.20 11.91
N GLN A 271 21.30 3.36 12.05
CA GLN A 271 21.36 1.94 11.68
C GLN A 271 20.84 1.67 10.26
N ALA A 272 21.29 0.57 9.65
CA ALA A 272 20.71 0.05 8.40
C ALA A 272 20.00 -1.28 8.68
N TYR A 273 18.71 -1.36 8.32
CA TYR A 273 17.81 -2.47 8.68
C TYR A 273 17.36 -3.30 7.48
N THR A 274 17.53 -4.60 7.42
CA THR A 274 17.13 -5.42 6.27
C THR A 274 15.62 -5.51 6.16
N PHE A 275 15.06 -5.15 5.00
CA PHE A 275 13.61 -5.04 4.82
C PHE A 275 13.04 -6.09 3.87
N VAL A 276 11.95 -6.71 4.29
CA VAL A 276 11.14 -7.65 3.49
C VAL A 276 9.68 -7.19 3.46
N ALA A 277 8.91 -7.64 2.47
CA ALA A 277 7.46 -7.40 2.48
C ALA A 277 6.86 -8.04 3.75
N SER A 278 5.94 -7.36 4.43
CA SER A 278 5.28 -7.94 5.62
C SER A 278 4.08 -8.83 5.27
N GLY A 279 3.51 -8.66 4.08
CA GLY A 279 2.22 -9.24 3.72
C GLY A 279 1.02 -8.48 4.31
N LEU A 280 1.24 -7.40 5.06
CA LEU A 280 0.21 -6.58 5.69
C LEU A 280 0.05 -5.22 4.98
N VAL A 281 -1.15 -4.64 5.12
CA VAL A 281 -1.44 -3.25 4.81
C VAL A 281 -2.07 -2.54 6.02
N TRP A 282 -1.92 -1.22 6.07
CA TRP A 282 -2.64 -0.32 6.97
C TRP A 282 -3.14 0.88 6.18
N ASP A 283 -4.44 1.18 6.26
CA ASP A 283 -5.09 2.20 5.41
C ASP A 283 -4.77 2.00 3.91
N SER A 284 -4.83 0.75 3.46
CA SER A 284 -4.48 0.34 2.10
C SER A 284 -3.06 0.66 1.65
N ARG A 285 -2.16 1.09 2.56
CA ARG A 285 -0.73 1.26 2.31
C ARG A 285 0.03 0.00 2.67
N ARG A 286 0.96 -0.39 1.80
CA ARG A 286 1.82 -1.55 2.05
C ARG A 286 2.74 -1.31 3.25
N LEU A 287 2.89 -2.33 4.08
CA LEU A 287 3.86 -2.33 5.16
C LEU A 287 5.05 -3.25 4.84
N PHE A 288 6.25 -2.81 5.19
CA PHE A 288 7.46 -3.62 5.20
C PHE A 288 7.78 -4.04 6.64
N ARG A 289 8.56 -5.11 6.78
CA ARG A 289 9.10 -5.57 8.06
C ARG A 289 10.61 -5.50 8.01
N ASP A 290 11.25 -5.01 9.08
CA ASP A 290 12.68 -5.21 9.25
C ASP A 290 13.01 -6.56 9.90
N GLU A 291 14.08 -7.21 9.45
CA GLU A 291 14.48 -8.54 9.95
C GLU A 291 15.15 -8.47 11.34
N GLU A 292 15.70 -7.32 11.72
CA GLU A 292 16.46 -7.17 12.97
C GLU A 292 15.57 -7.08 14.22
N THR A 293 14.42 -6.43 14.11
CA THR A 293 13.51 -6.16 15.24
C THR A 293 12.07 -6.60 15.00
N ASN A 294 11.73 -7.03 13.77
CA ASN A 294 10.37 -7.30 13.34
C ASN A 294 9.42 -6.10 13.49
N SER A 295 9.92 -4.86 13.38
CA SER A 295 9.04 -3.69 13.36
C SER A 295 8.37 -3.57 11.98
N LEU A 296 7.15 -3.05 11.95
CA LEU A 296 6.42 -2.73 10.73
C LEU A 296 6.70 -1.30 10.32
N TRP A 297 6.85 -1.07 9.02
CA TRP A 297 7.20 0.21 8.43
C TRP A 297 6.26 0.58 7.30
N ASP A 298 5.80 1.82 7.29
CA ASP A 298 4.90 2.34 6.26
C ASP A 298 5.68 2.76 5.00
N ALA A 299 5.28 2.19 3.85
CA ALA A 299 6.01 2.35 2.60
C ALA A 299 6.06 3.79 2.09
N VAL A 300 5.04 4.60 2.41
CA VAL A 300 4.87 5.97 1.92
C VAL A 300 5.69 6.95 2.77
N SER A 301 5.62 6.82 4.09
CA SER A 301 6.26 7.75 5.03
C SER A 301 7.68 7.36 5.44
N GLY A 302 8.05 6.09 5.30
CA GLY A 302 9.32 5.57 5.79
C GLY A 302 9.41 5.49 7.32
N ARG A 303 8.30 5.62 8.05
CA ARG A 303 8.26 5.53 9.52
C ARG A 303 8.03 4.09 9.96
N ALA A 304 8.65 3.69 11.06
CA ALA A 304 8.19 2.53 11.82
C ALA A 304 6.83 2.87 12.46
N VAL A 305 5.86 1.95 12.33
CA VAL A 305 4.46 2.13 12.75
C VAL A 305 4.00 1.09 13.78
N ALA A 306 4.66 -0.07 13.87
CA ALA A 306 4.44 -1.01 14.96
C ALA A 306 5.75 -1.72 15.32
N GLY A 307 5.86 -2.21 16.56
CA GLY A 307 7.05 -2.88 17.08
C GLY A 307 8.09 -1.94 17.70
N PRO A 308 9.26 -2.46 18.11
CA PRO A 308 10.24 -1.72 18.90
C PRO A 308 10.73 -0.40 18.28
N LEU A 309 10.88 -0.35 16.96
CA LEU A 309 11.38 0.85 16.27
C LEU A 309 10.30 1.94 16.15
N ALA A 310 9.01 1.55 16.16
CA ALA A 310 7.91 2.50 16.21
C ALA A 310 7.84 3.20 17.56
N GLU A 311 8.01 2.44 18.66
CA GLU A 311 8.09 3.00 20.03
C GLU A 311 9.26 3.97 20.19
N ALA A 312 10.38 3.70 19.50
CA ALA A 312 11.55 4.57 19.46
C ALA A 312 11.44 5.74 18.46
N GLY A 313 10.35 5.83 17.69
CA GLY A 313 10.12 6.90 16.70
C GLY A 313 11.10 6.90 15.53
N VAL A 314 11.66 5.74 15.19
CA VAL A 314 12.65 5.60 14.11
C VAL A 314 11.98 5.76 12.76
N HIS A 315 12.64 6.49 11.86
CA HIS A 315 12.16 6.73 10.51
C HIS A 315 13.32 6.77 9.52
N LEU A 316 13.01 6.51 8.25
CA LEU A 316 13.92 6.67 7.13
C LEU A 316 13.90 8.13 6.63
N VAL A 317 15.02 8.56 6.05
CA VAL A 317 15.13 9.91 5.47
C VAL A 317 14.82 9.82 3.97
N PRO A 318 13.77 10.50 3.47
CA PRO A 318 13.45 10.49 2.05
C PRO A 318 14.58 11.06 1.19
N ARG A 319 14.74 10.52 -0.02
CA ARG A 319 15.57 11.05 -1.10
C ARG A 319 14.71 11.41 -2.29
N VAL A 320 15.29 12.24 -3.15
CA VAL A 320 14.68 12.60 -4.43
C VAL A 320 14.69 11.39 -5.36
N SER A 321 13.53 11.13 -5.96
CA SER A 321 13.38 10.19 -7.06
C SER A 321 12.34 10.72 -8.02
N VAL A 322 12.41 10.29 -9.27
CA VAL A 322 11.48 10.74 -10.31
C VAL A 322 10.81 9.58 -10.99
N ARG A 323 9.48 9.65 -11.12
CA ARG A 323 8.70 8.76 -11.99
C ARG A 323 8.66 9.35 -13.39
N THR A 324 9.18 8.65 -14.38
CA THR A 324 9.22 9.09 -15.77
C THR A 324 9.17 7.90 -16.73
N THR A 325 9.13 8.13 -18.04
CA THR A 325 9.33 7.08 -19.03
C THR A 325 10.81 6.81 -19.27
N TRP A 326 11.12 5.59 -19.71
CA TRP A 326 12.48 5.19 -20.07
C TRP A 326 13.04 6.08 -21.19
N GLY A 327 12.25 6.40 -22.21
CA GLY A 327 12.68 7.26 -23.32
C GLY A 327 13.16 8.63 -22.83
N ASP A 328 12.41 9.27 -21.94
CA ASP A 328 12.76 10.58 -21.40
C ASP A 328 13.98 10.51 -20.46
N TRP A 329 14.01 9.52 -19.56
CA TRP A 329 15.13 9.32 -18.64
C TRP A 329 16.44 9.10 -19.39
N SER A 330 16.39 8.21 -20.36
CA SER A 330 17.55 7.71 -21.07
C SER A 330 18.06 8.66 -22.15
N ALA A 331 17.19 9.54 -22.66
CA ALA A 331 17.59 10.67 -23.48
C ALA A 331 18.34 11.73 -22.64
N ARG A 332 17.90 11.97 -21.40
CA ARG A 332 18.58 12.88 -20.45
C ARG A 332 19.89 12.32 -19.92
N TYR A 333 19.93 11.01 -19.66
CA TYR A 333 21.07 10.33 -19.05
C TYR A 333 21.55 9.15 -19.93
N PRO A 334 22.25 9.42 -21.05
CA PRO A 334 22.68 8.36 -21.97
C PRO A 334 23.67 7.36 -21.36
N ASN A 335 24.35 7.76 -20.27
CA ASN A 335 25.29 6.90 -19.53
C ASN A 335 24.67 6.23 -18.31
N THR A 336 23.35 6.39 -18.08
CA THR A 336 22.65 5.78 -16.94
C THR A 336 22.85 4.27 -16.91
N ARG A 337 22.85 3.73 -15.69
CA ARG A 337 22.67 2.30 -15.48
C ARG A 337 21.20 2.02 -15.17
N VAL A 338 20.76 0.81 -15.47
CA VAL A 338 19.39 0.36 -15.28
C VAL A 338 19.39 -1.05 -14.72
N LEU A 339 18.43 -1.34 -13.85
CA LEU A 339 18.24 -2.64 -13.22
C LEU A 339 18.25 -3.75 -14.27
N SER A 340 18.99 -4.83 -14.06
CA SER A 340 19.04 -5.96 -15.01
C SER A 340 17.82 -6.87 -14.84
N LEU A 341 17.46 -7.60 -15.90
CA LEU A 341 16.55 -8.75 -15.81
C LEU A 341 17.14 -9.92 -15.00
N ASP A 342 18.48 -9.97 -14.86
CA ASP A 342 19.20 -10.96 -14.07
C ASP A 342 19.08 -10.68 -12.56
N THR A 343 17.84 -10.64 -12.09
CA THR A 343 17.48 -10.34 -10.70
C THR A 343 17.83 -11.48 -9.73
N GLY A 344 18.23 -12.65 -10.25
CA GLY A 344 18.34 -13.89 -9.47
C GLY A 344 17.00 -14.62 -9.26
N PHE A 345 15.89 -14.10 -9.80
CA PHE A 345 14.55 -14.68 -9.69
C PHE A 345 13.97 -15.08 -11.04
N VAL A 346 13.22 -16.18 -11.07
CA VAL A 346 12.46 -16.62 -12.25
C VAL A 346 11.10 -15.93 -12.23
N ARG A 347 10.95 -14.85 -13.00
CA ARG A 347 9.72 -14.06 -13.15
C ARG A 347 9.50 -13.66 -14.60
N ASP A 348 8.25 -13.42 -14.95
CA ASP A 348 7.91 -12.77 -16.21
C ASP A 348 7.90 -11.25 -16.02
N TYR A 349 8.97 -10.60 -16.48
CA TYR A 349 9.08 -9.14 -16.47
C TYR A 349 8.54 -8.49 -17.74
N SER A 350 7.88 -9.22 -18.65
CA SER A 350 7.36 -8.66 -19.89
C SER A 350 6.36 -7.52 -19.62
N PRO A 351 6.20 -6.55 -20.55
CA PRO A 351 5.18 -5.51 -20.42
C PRO A 351 3.79 -6.11 -20.17
N GLY A 352 3.06 -5.59 -19.18
CA GLY A 352 1.75 -6.11 -18.77
C GLY A 352 1.74 -7.43 -17.99
N ALA A 353 2.89 -8.08 -17.77
CA ALA A 353 2.94 -9.30 -16.96
C ALA A 353 2.73 -9.00 -15.46
N TYR A 354 3.20 -7.84 -15.02
CA TYR A 354 2.90 -7.30 -13.70
C TYR A 354 1.66 -6.42 -13.77
N GLU A 355 0.50 -7.00 -13.50
CA GLU A 355 -0.74 -6.24 -13.29
C GLU A 355 -1.21 -6.50 -11.86
N VAL A 356 -1.28 -5.45 -11.06
CA VAL A 356 -2.13 -5.49 -9.86
C VAL A 356 -3.53 -5.16 -10.35
N ALA A 357 -4.30 -6.19 -10.69
CA ALA A 357 -5.64 -6.13 -11.28
C ALA A 357 -6.67 -5.24 -10.53
N ALA A 358 -6.29 -4.65 -9.40
CA ALA A 358 -7.11 -3.82 -8.52
C ALA A 358 -6.67 -2.34 -8.43
N VAL A 359 -5.70 -1.88 -9.23
CA VAL A 359 -5.10 -0.54 -9.04
C VAL A 359 -5.31 0.40 -10.23
N GLU A 360 -5.05 -0.04 -11.46
CA GLU A 360 -5.22 0.84 -12.63
C GLU A 360 -6.71 1.00 -12.97
N GLY A 361 -7.20 2.24 -12.94
CA GLY A 361 -8.60 2.55 -13.23
C GLY A 361 -9.59 2.22 -12.10
N ALA A 362 -9.09 1.93 -10.90
CA ALA A 362 -9.95 1.73 -9.73
C ALA A 362 -10.51 3.06 -9.21
N ASP A 363 -11.78 3.08 -8.84
CA ASP A 363 -12.47 4.26 -8.29
C ASP A 363 -12.28 4.42 -6.76
N ALA A 364 -11.67 3.42 -6.11
CA ALA A 364 -11.47 3.38 -4.66
C ALA A 364 -10.20 2.60 -4.29
N PRO A 365 -9.64 2.82 -3.08
CA PRO A 365 -8.51 2.04 -2.57
C PRO A 365 -8.79 0.54 -2.54
N ALA A 366 -7.75 -0.27 -2.76
CA ALA A 366 -7.85 -1.73 -2.83
C ALA A 366 -8.22 -2.39 -1.50
N PHE A 367 -7.91 -1.72 -0.38
CA PHE A 367 -8.26 -2.17 0.96
C PHE A 367 -9.02 -1.06 1.71
N PRO A 368 -9.79 -1.42 2.76
CA PRO A 368 -10.43 -0.46 3.64
C PRO A 368 -9.47 0.63 4.16
N VAL A 369 -9.97 1.87 4.23
CA VAL A 369 -9.26 3.04 4.74
C VAL A 369 -10.13 3.68 5.81
N VAL A 370 -9.60 3.86 7.02
CA VAL A 370 -10.40 4.32 8.18
C VAL A 370 -11.08 5.66 7.88
N ARG A 371 -10.33 6.61 7.32
CA ARG A 371 -10.83 7.94 6.99
C ARG A 371 -10.17 8.45 5.72
N LEU A 372 -10.98 8.59 4.68
CA LEU A 372 -10.59 9.31 3.47
C LEU A 372 -10.59 10.81 3.71
N ASP A 373 -9.64 11.50 3.09
CA ASP A 373 -9.58 12.95 3.07
C ASP A 373 -10.35 13.48 1.86
N ASP A 374 -11.42 14.24 2.12
CA ASP A 374 -12.39 14.69 1.12
C ASP A 374 -11.95 15.92 0.31
N ARG A 375 -10.76 16.48 0.61
CA ARG A 375 -10.21 17.62 -0.14
C ARG A 375 -9.91 17.27 -1.60
N LEU A 376 -9.65 16.00 -1.91
CA LEU A 376 -9.48 15.46 -3.26
C LEU A 376 -10.08 14.05 -3.36
N PRO A 377 -10.49 13.57 -4.54
CA PRO A 377 -10.84 12.17 -4.73
C PRO A 377 -9.69 11.24 -4.31
N ALA A 378 -10.01 10.14 -3.61
CA ALA A 378 -9.04 9.21 -3.00
C ALA A 378 -7.95 8.74 -3.98
N MET A 379 -8.35 8.42 -5.21
CA MET A 379 -7.49 7.88 -6.27
C MET A 379 -6.85 8.98 -7.13
N THR A 380 -6.88 10.25 -6.71
CA THR A 380 -6.20 11.34 -7.43
C THR A 380 -4.69 11.17 -7.29
N PRO A 381 -3.92 11.01 -8.37
CA PRO A 381 -2.46 11.08 -8.30
C PRO A 381 -2.03 12.47 -7.87
N VAL A 382 -1.22 12.57 -6.83
CA VAL A 382 -0.64 13.81 -6.34
C VAL A 382 0.87 13.74 -6.41
N PHE A 383 1.49 14.80 -6.91
CA PHE A 383 2.89 15.09 -6.66
C PHE A 383 2.97 15.78 -5.30
N ALA A 384 3.70 15.23 -4.35
CA ALA A 384 3.73 15.78 -3.00
C ALA A 384 5.16 16.12 -2.57
N VAL A 385 5.31 17.33 -2.04
CA VAL A 385 6.60 17.94 -1.69
C VAL A 385 6.73 18.02 -0.18
N THR A 386 7.91 17.69 0.34
CA THR A 386 8.26 17.82 1.76
C THR A 386 9.43 18.78 1.95
N VAL A 387 9.23 19.86 2.72
CA VAL A 387 10.27 20.84 3.06
C VAL A 387 10.17 21.23 4.53
N GLY A 388 11.27 21.09 5.28
CA GLY A 388 11.32 21.48 6.70
C GLY A 388 10.23 20.83 7.57
N GLY A 389 9.80 19.60 7.23
CA GLY A 389 8.69 18.91 7.89
C GLY A 389 7.29 19.38 7.48
N SER A 390 7.17 20.46 6.70
CA SER A 390 5.92 20.85 6.05
C SER A 390 5.71 20.05 4.76
N ARG A 391 4.46 19.71 4.48
CA ARG A 391 4.08 18.95 3.28
C ARG A 391 3.01 19.70 2.49
N LYS A 392 3.09 19.62 1.15
CA LYS A 392 2.03 20.12 0.27
C LYS A 392 1.87 19.16 -0.91
N ALA A 393 0.63 18.80 -1.21
CA ALA A 393 0.26 17.92 -2.30
C ALA A 393 -0.36 18.73 -3.45
N TYR A 394 -0.01 18.33 -4.67
CA TYR A 394 -0.40 18.99 -5.91
C TYR A 394 -1.03 17.93 -6.82
N PRO A 395 -2.31 18.06 -7.23
CA PRO A 395 -2.90 17.13 -8.19
C PRO A 395 -2.04 17.06 -9.44
N LEU A 396 -1.59 15.85 -9.81
CA LEU A 396 -0.56 15.67 -10.84
C LEU A 396 -1.00 16.26 -12.18
N ALA A 397 -2.26 16.07 -12.57
CA ALA A 397 -2.82 16.65 -13.79
C ALA A 397 -2.76 18.20 -13.81
N ALA A 398 -2.92 18.85 -12.65
CA ALA A 398 -2.81 20.30 -12.55
C ALA A 398 -1.34 20.76 -12.67
N VAL A 399 -0.40 20.01 -12.08
CA VAL A 399 1.05 20.22 -12.26
C VAL A 399 1.43 20.09 -13.73
N GLU A 400 0.92 19.05 -14.39
CA GLU A 400 1.14 18.80 -15.81
C GLU A 400 0.64 19.95 -16.69
N SER A 401 -0.58 20.46 -16.42
CA SER A 401 -1.16 21.57 -17.16
C SER A 401 -0.43 22.90 -16.92
N ALA A 402 0.09 23.13 -15.72
CA ALA A 402 0.80 24.37 -15.39
C ALA A 402 2.22 24.39 -15.99
N GLY A 403 2.86 23.22 -16.11
CA GLY A 403 4.19 23.08 -16.71
C GLY A 403 5.33 23.54 -15.79
N ILE A 404 5.36 24.82 -15.45
CA ILE A 404 6.30 25.41 -14.48
C ILE A 404 5.58 26.49 -13.65
N PHE A 405 5.73 26.42 -12.33
CA PHE A 405 5.15 27.42 -11.44
C PHE A 405 5.90 27.47 -10.10
N ALA A 406 5.79 28.60 -9.41
CA ALA A 406 6.35 28.79 -8.08
C ALA A 406 5.28 28.62 -7.01
N ASP A 407 5.70 28.17 -5.82
CA ASP A 407 4.85 28.06 -4.63
C ASP A 407 5.72 28.17 -3.36
N THR A 408 5.10 28.30 -2.20
CA THR A 408 5.78 28.31 -0.90
C THR A 408 5.29 27.14 -0.05
N VAL A 409 6.22 26.33 0.44
CA VAL A 409 5.96 25.19 1.33
C VAL A 409 6.75 25.38 2.61
N GLY A 410 6.07 25.48 3.76
CA GLY A 410 6.74 25.65 5.05
C GLY A 410 7.60 26.91 5.17
N GLY A 411 7.30 27.96 4.39
CA GLY A 411 8.10 29.18 4.31
C GLY A 411 9.29 29.12 3.34
N THR A 412 9.51 27.98 2.67
CA THR A 412 10.51 27.85 1.61
C THR A 412 9.85 28.04 0.26
N ASP A 413 10.34 29.02 -0.51
CA ASP A 413 9.91 29.25 -1.88
C ASP A 413 10.52 28.22 -2.82
N ILE A 414 9.67 27.50 -3.55
CA ILE A 414 10.04 26.44 -4.48
C ILE A 414 9.55 26.76 -5.91
N VAL A 415 10.21 26.17 -6.89
CA VAL A 415 9.71 26.06 -8.27
C VAL A 415 9.44 24.60 -8.58
N ILE A 416 8.24 24.31 -9.09
CA ILE A 416 7.84 22.99 -9.55
C ILE A 416 7.94 22.95 -11.07
N VAL A 417 8.57 21.89 -11.57
CA VAL A 417 8.83 21.66 -13.00
C VAL A 417 8.19 20.33 -13.38
N SER A 418 7.11 20.40 -14.15
CA SER A 418 6.46 19.23 -14.70
C SER A 418 7.36 18.51 -15.69
N SER A 419 7.38 17.17 -15.66
CA SER A 419 7.98 16.39 -16.74
C SER A 419 7.08 16.24 -17.95
N GLY A 420 5.81 16.65 -17.88
CA GLY A 420 4.81 16.58 -18.96
C GLY A 420 3.79 15.46 -18.73
N PRO A 421 2.84 15.25 -19.68
CA PRO A 421 1.68 14.39 -19.45
C PRO A 421 2.03 12.94 -19.11
N GLY A 422 1.40 12.39 -18.07
CA GLY A 422 1.62 11.03 -17.60
C GLY A 422 2.96 10.82 -16.89
N ARG A 423 3.68 11.90 -16.56
CA ARG A 423 5.03 11.87 -15.97
C ARG A 423 5.03 12.65 -14.66
N GLY A 424 6.04 12.38 -13.82
CA GLY A 424 6.20 13.08 -12.55
C GLY A 424 6.61 14.54 -12.71
N ALA A 425 6.94 15.17 -11.58
CA ALA A 425 7.51 16.50 -11.53
C ALA A 425 8.75 16.50 -10.62
N THR A 426 9.53 17.56 -10.69
CA THR A 426 10.58 17.88 -9.72
C THR A 426 10.32 19.23 -9.10
N ALA A 427 10.76 19.42 -7.86
CA ALA A 427 10.66 20.67 -7.14
C ALA A 427 12.04 21.11 -6.67
N TYR A 428 12.34 22.40 -6.76
CA TYR A 428 13.64 22.97 -6.38
C TYR A 428 13.44 24.18 -5.50
N GLU A 429 14.31 24.39 -4.51
CA GLU A 429 14.32 25.65 -3.77
C GLU A 429 14.68 26.81 -4.70
N THR A 430 14.01 27.96 -4.58
CA THR A 430 14.30 29.10 -5.46
C THR A 430 15.43 29.97 -4.95
N LEU A 431 15.60 30.06 -3.61
CA LEU A 431 16.49 30.99 -2.93
C LEU A 431 16.40 32.42 -3.52
N GLY A 432 15.17 32.88 -3.76
CA GLY A 432 14.85 34.20 -4.33
C GLY A 432 14.98 34.33 -5.85
N THR A 433 15.29 33.25 -6.58
CA THR A 433 15.28 33.24 -8.05
C THR A 433 13.89 32.96 -8.60
N ALA A 434 13.34 33.92 -9.35
CA ALA A 434 12.07 33.75 -10.04
C ALA A 434 12.28 33.15 -11.44
N PHE A 435 11.59 32.04 -11.74
CA PHE A 435 11.65 31.37 -13.04
C PHE A 435 10.44 31.76 -13.89
N ILE A 436 10.68 32.13 -15.16
CA ILE A 436 9.66 32.66 -16.07
C ILE A 436 9.36 31.75 -17.26
N GLY A 437 10.16 30.69 -17.46
CA GLY A 437 9.97 29.81 -18.60
C GLY A 437 10.79 28.54 -18.53
N MET A 438 10.36 27.58 -19.33
CA MET A 438 11.00 26.30 -19.55
C MET A 438 11.08 26.05 -21.06
N SER A 439 12.22 25.57 -21.55
CA SER A 439 12.41 25.24 -22.96
C SER A 439 13.33 24.04 -23.15
N GLY A 440 13.39 23.55 -24.39
CA GLY A 440 14.17 22.37 -24.76
C GLY A 440 13.41 21.05 -24.61
N PRO A 441 13.89 19.98 -25.26
CA PRO A 441 13.37 18.62 -25.08
C PRO A 441 13.69 18.11 -23.67
N PRO A 442 13.08 16.99 -23.22
CA PRO A 442 13.39 16.38 -21.92
C PRO A 442 14.87 16.13 -21.65
N ALA A 443 15.68 15.88 -22.69
CA ALA A 443 17.12 15.63 -22.60
C ALA A 443 17.95 16.88 -22.28
N ASP A 444 17.58 18.04 -22.84
CA ASP A 444 18.33 19.30 -22.75
C ASP A 444 17.48 20.39 -22.12
N ARG A 445 16.63 20.00 -21.15
CA ARG A 445 15.65 20.89 -20.58
C ARG A 445 16.31 21.97 -19.74
N VAL A 446 15.92 23.21 -19.98
CA VAL A 446 16.43 24.37 -19.26
C VAL A 446 15.30 25.25 -18.74
N LEU A 447 15.56 25.88 -17.60
CA LEU A 447 14.71 26.95 -17.08
C LEU A 447 15.35 28.31 -17.38
N THR A 448 14.50 29.32 -17.55
CA THR A 448 14.92 30.72 -17.69
C THR A 448 14.41 31.51 -16.50
N ASP A 449 15.29 32.27 -15.85
CA ASP A 449 14.92 33.17 -14.76
C ASP A 449 14.55 34.58 -15.25
N THR A 450 14.06 35.42 -14.35
CA THR A 450 13.69 36.83 -14.64
C THR A 450 14.87 37.68 -15.11
N ASP A 451 16.11 37.25 -14.88
CA ASP A 451 17.34 37.91 -15.35
C ASP A 451 17.79 37.37 -16.72
N GLU A 452 16.93 36.58 -17.39
CA GLU A 452 17.20 35.89 -18.66
C GLU A 452 18.40 34.93 -18.60
N LEU A 453 18.74 34.42 -17.40
CA LEU A 453 19.77 33.42 -17.24
C LEU A 453 19.19 32.02 -17.39
N THR A 454 19.98 31.14 -18.01
CA THR A 454 19.62 29.75 -18.26
C THR A 454 20.12 28.85 -17.15
N TRP A 455 19.25 27.95 -16.69
CA TRP A 455 19.52 26.96 -15.66
C TRP A 455 19.30 25.55 -16.23
N PHE A 456 20.32 24.70 -16.13
CA PHE A 456 20.24 23.30 -16.51
C PHE A 456 19.51 22.52 -15.42
N VAL A 457 18.59 21.64 -15.83
CA VAL A 457 17.78 20.82 -14.94
C VAL A 457 18.41 19.44 -14.79
N SER A 458 18.76 19.04 -13.57
CA SER A 458 19.02 17.64 -13.19
C SER A 458 18.07 17.22 -12.06
N GLU A 459 18.07 15.95 -11.65
CA GLU A 459 17.14 15.51 -10.59
C GLU A 459 17.52 16.06 -9.22
N GLU A 460 18.82 16.24 -8.95
CA GLU A 460 19.30 16.78 -7.67
C GLU A 460 19.34 18.32 -7.64
N LYS A 461 19.43 19.01 -8.79
CA LYS A 461 19.60 20.47 -8.78
C LYS A 461 19.31 21.20 -10.10
N LEU A 462 19.11 22.51 -9.98
CA LEU A 462 19.25 23.47 -11.08
C LEU A 462 20.64 24.10 -11.03
N LEU A 463 21.34 24.13 -12.17
CA LEU A 463 22.66 24.74 -12.31
C LEU A 463 22.65 25.90 -13.29
N ASN A 464 23.02 27.10 -12.82
CA ASN A 464 23.23 28.24 -13.69
C ASN A 464 24.65 28.22 -14.27
N THR A 465 24.78 28.11 -15.59
CA THR A 465 26.11 28.00 -16.24
C THR A 465 26.87 29.31 -16.35
N ARG A 466 26.22 30.47 -16.16
CA ARG A 466 26.90 31.77 -16.23
C ARG A 466 27.51 32.21 -14.92
N ASN A 467 26.86 31.88 -13.80
CA ASN A 467 27.28 32.36 -12.47
C ASN A 467 27.50 31.23 -11.44
N SER A 468 27.39 29.97 -11.85
CA SER A 468 27.61 28.77 -11.02
C SER A 468 26.70 28.68 -9.79
N ARG A 469 25.60 29.43 -9.73
CA ARG A 469 24.59 29.27 -8.69
C ARG A 469 23.88 27.93 -8.85
N VAL A 470 23.53 27.33 -7.72
CA VAL A 470 22.84 26.03 -7.62
C VAL A 470 21.54 26.20 -6.85
N ARG A 471 20.51 25.43 -7.24
CA ARG A 471 19.26 25.25 -6.49
C ARG A 471 19.05 23.77 -6.26
N GLU A 472 19.10 23.32 -5.02
CA GLU A 472 18.89 21.91 -4.70
C GLU A 472 17.41 21.53 -4.92
N SER A 473 17.18 20.30 -5.36
CA SER A 473 15.84 19.73 -5.38
C SER A 473 15.37 19.40 -3.97
N VAL A 474 14.06 19.43 -3.79
CA VAL A 474 13.43 19.06 -2.53
C VAL A 474 12.79 17.68 -2.65
N PRO A 475 12.78 16.86 -1.57
CA PRO A 475 12.16 15.54 -1.60
C PRO A 475 10.69 15.63 -2.03
N ALA A 476 10.35 14.82 -3.02
CA ALA A 476 9.00 14.70 -3.52
C ALA A 476 8.74 13.29 -4.06
N GLN A 477 7.48 12.90 -4.07
CA GLN A 477 7.03 11.61 -4.58
C GLN A 477 5.64 11.73 -5.21
N VAL A 478 5.31 10.76 -6.07
CA VAL A 478 3.98 10.64 -6.67
C VAL A 478 3.28 9.47 -6.00
N GLU A 479 2.09 9.73 -5.46
CA GLU A 479 1.23 8.73 -4.81
C GLU A 479 -0.24 9.10 -5.08
N TYR A 480 -1.16 8.18 -4.85
CA TYR A 480 -2.58 8.49 -4.75
C TYR A 480 -2.85 9.27 -3.47
N TRP A 481 -3.84 10.17 -3.56
CA TRP A 481 -4.19 11.08 -2.49
C TRP A 481 -4.49 10.36 -1.17
N PHE A 482 -5.26 9.27 -1.19
CA PHE A 482 -5.59 8.53 0.04
C PHE A 482 -4.33 8.04 0.78
N ALA A 483 -3.32 7.60 0.04
CA ALA A 483 -2.09 7.05 0.60
C ALA A 483 -1.25 8.19 1.19
N TRP A 484 -1.10 9.29 0.44
CA TRP A 484 -0.35 10.45 0.91
C TRP A 484 -1.03 11.14 2.11
N SER A 485 -2.32 11.44 2.03
CA SER A 485 -3.05 12.11 3.11
C SER A 485 -3.21 11.21 4.34
N GLY A 486 -3.29 9.89 4.16
CA GLY A 486 -3.27 8.93 5.27
C GLY A 486 -1.91 8.89 5.99
N ALA A 487 -0.81 9.04 5.25
CA ALA A 487 0.54 9.14 5.83
C ALA A 487 0.83 10.52 6.46
N PHE A 488 0.27 11.58 5.87
CA PHE A 488 0.54 12.97 6.22
C PHE A 488 -0.75 13.79 6.27
N PRO A 489 -1.60 13.63 7.30
CA PRO A 489 -2.92 14.26 7.35
C PRO A 489 -2.86 15.80 7.36
N ASP A 490 -1.79 16.38 7.92
CA ASP A 490 -1.58 17.84 7.97
C ASP A 490 -1.07 18.44 6.65
N THR A 491 -0.96 17.64 5.58
CA THR A 491 -0.49 18.12 4.28
C THR A 491 -1.37 19.26 3.76
N GLY A 492 -0.76 20.33 3.27
CA GLY A 492 -1.46 21.33 2.47
C GLY A 492 -1.90 20.73 1.13
N VAL A 493 -2.93 21.30 0.52
CA VAL A 493 -3.36 20.96 -0.84
C VAL A 493 -3.25 22.21 -1.70
N TRP A 494 -2.58 22.09 -2.84
CA TRP A 494 -2.52 23.16 -3.82
C TRP A 494 -3.85 23.25 -4.58
N VAL A 495 -4.41 24.45 -4.60
CA VAL A 495 -5.54 24.82 -5.45
C VAL A 495 -4.98 25.80 -6.48
N PRO A 496 -4.94 25.43 -7.77
CA PRO A 496 -4.37 26.25 -8.84
C PRO A 496 -4.97 27.66 -8.97
#